data_AF-A0A8I0FP16-F1
#
_entry.id   AF-A0A8I0FP16-F1
#
_cell.length_a   1.000
_cell.length_b   1.000
_cell.length_c   1.000
_cell.angle_alpha   90.00
_cell.angle_beta   90.00
_cell.angle_gamma   90.00
#
_symmetry.space_group_name_H-M   'P 1'
#
loop_
_entity.id
_entity.type
_entity.pdbx_description
1 polymer ?
#
loop_
_entity_poly.entity_id
_entity_poly.type
_entity_poly.pdbx_seq_one_letter_code
_entity_poly.pdbx_strand_id
1 'polypeptide(L)'
;MNFVNKKNILSYILYFSIFALLFAFYVEFVLGHQPCNLCLLERIPYILSIVIIIISLIFKKLKKITFIILGIIFFLATLLSIYHVGIEQGFFDESSICEITSGLNIIDKELLLKELEKNTISCKNVTFTILSFSLATINTFVSLIISLITIWIFYIYEKK
;
A
#
# COMPACT_ATOMS: atom_id res chain seq x y z
N MET A 1 3.42 -1.89 -29.53
CA MET A 1 2.97 -0.95 -28.49
C MET A 1 3.59 0.43 -28.72
N ASN A 2 2.87 1.34 -29.40
CA ASN A 2 3.35 2.69 -29.72
C ASN A 2 3.57 3.52 -28.45
N PHE A 3 4.50 4.48 -28.47
CA PHE A 3 4.88 5.34 -27.34
C PHE A 3 3.67 6.02 -26.66
N VAL A 4 2.58 6.23 -27.42
CA VAL A 4 1.28 6.75 -26.98
C VAL A 4 0.62 5.86 -25.92
N ASN A 5 0.66 4.53 -26.05
CA ASN A 5 0.05 3.63 -25.05
C ASN A 5 0.79 3.63 -23.71
N LYS A 6 2.10 3.92 -23.69
CA LYS A 6 2.92 3.81 -22.47
C LYS A 6 2.73 4.99 -21.52
N LYS A 7 2.53 6.20 -22.06
CA LYS A 7 2.17 7.38 -21.26
C LYS A 7 0.78 7.23 -20.64
N ASN A 8 -0.13 6.59 -21.35
CA ASN A 8 -1.48 6.33 -20.87
C ASN A 8 -1.44 5.38 -19.67
N ILE A 9 -0.60 4.34 -19.67
CA ILE A 9 -0.47 3.40 -18.55
C ILE A 9 0.03 4.06 -17.26
N LEU A 10 1.10 4.86 -17.31
CA LEU A 10 1.56 5.61 -16.12
C LEU A 10 0.48 6.53 -15.59
N SER A 11 -0.29 7.16 -16.49
CA SER A 11 -1.41 8.03 -16.10
C SER A 11 -2.54 7.22 -15.43
N TYR A 12 -2.86 6.04 -15.95
CA TYR A 12 -3.86 5.14 -15.33
C TYR A 12 -3.42 4.67 -13.94
N ILE A 13 -2.16 4.27 -13.76
CA ILE A 13 -1.63 3.89 -12.44
C ILE A 13 -1.69 5.06 -11.46
N LEU A 14 -1.40 6.29 -11.93
CA LEU A 14 -1.49 7.50 -11.11
C LEU A 14 -2.92 7.79 -10.68
N TYR A 15 -3.87 7.82 -11.62
CA TYR A 15 -5.28 8.05 -11.28
C TYR A 15 -5.83 6.99 -10.34
N PHE A 16 -5.47 5.73 -10.57
CA PHE A 16 -5.86 4.62 -9.71
C PHE A 16 -5.28 4.76 -8.30
N SER A 17 -3.99 5.12 -8.17
CA SER A 17 -3.34 5.30 -6.87
C SER A 17 -3.96 6.45 -6.06
N ILE A 18 -4.30 7.55 -6.73
CA ILE A 18 -5.01 8.67 -6.11
C ILE A 18 -6.41 8.22 -5.65
N PHE A 19 -7.14 7.52 -6.51
CA PHE A 19 -8.47 7.00 -6.17
C PHE A 19 -8.42 6.04 -4.98
N ALA A 20 -7.45 5.12 -4.92
CA ALA A 20 -7.28 4.18 -3.82
C ALA A 20 -7.02 4.90 -2.48
N LEU A 21 -6.16 5.93 -2.48
CA LEU A 21 -5.90 6.74 -1.28
C LEU A 21 -7.12 7.54 -0.84
N LEU A 22 -7.84 8.18 -1.77
CA LEU A 22 -9.08 8.90 -1.47
C LEU A 22 -10.13 7.96 -0.88
N PHE A 23 -10.25 6.76 -1.44
CA PHE A 23 -11.15 5.73 -0.92
C PHE A 23 -10.75 5.29 0.50
N ALA A 24 -9.46 5.09 0.77
CA ALA A 24 -8.97 4.77 2.11
C ALA A 24 -9.29 5.88 3.13
N PHE A 25 -9.12 7.15 2.76
CA PHE A 25 -9.48 8.28 3.61
C PHE A 25 -11.00 8.42 3.80
N TYR A 26 -11.79 8.08 2.78
CA TYR A 26 -13.24 8.03 2.90
C TYR A 26 -13.68 6.99 3.94
N VAL A 27 -13.11 5.78 3.88
CA VAL A 27 -13.39 4.72 4.87
C VAL A 27 -12.97 5.15 6.29
N GLU A 28 -11.84 5.84 6.42
CA GLU A 28 -11.34 6.32 7.72
C GLU A 28 -12.20 7.43 8.32
N PHE A 29 -12.44 8.52 7.58
CA PHE A 29 -13.07 9.73 8.13
C PHE A 29 -14.59 9.74 7.99
N VAL A 30 -15.15 9.13 6.94
CA VAL A 30 -16.59 9.17 6.66
C VAL A 30 -17.30 7.95 7.25
N LEU A 31 -16.71 6.76 7.12
CA LEU A 31 -17.28 5.54 7.71
C LEU A 31 -16.82 5.29 9.16
N GLY A 32 -15.84 6.05 9.65
CA GLY A 32 -15.37 5.98 11.03
C GLY A 32 -14.54 4.73 11.35
N HIS A 33 -14.08 3.99 10.34
CA HIS A 33 -13.24 2.82 10.53
C HIS A 33 -11.78 3.24 10.68
N GLN A 34 -11.31 3.32 11.92
CA GLN A 34 -9.93 3.69 12.20
C GLN A 34 -8.95 2.64 11.61
N PRO A 35 -7.87 3.07 10.94
CA PRO A 35 -6.92 2.17 10.30
C PRO A 35 -5.95 1.57 11.33
N CYS A 36 -5.59 0.31 11.10
CA CYS A 36 -4.50 -0.35 11.79
C CYS A 36 -3.13 0.17 11.31
N ASN A 37 -2.04 -0.11 12.04
CA ASN A 37 -0.71 0.35 11.63
C ASN A 37 -0.26 -0.25 10.29
N LEU A 38 -0.57 -1.54 10.03
CA LEU A 38 -0.32 -2.17 8.73
C LEU A 38 -1.13 -1.50 7.60
N CYS A 39 -2.37 -1.12 7.89
CA CYS A 39 -3.25 -0.42 6.97
C CYS A 39 -2.65 0.94 6.55
N LEU A 40 -1.98 1.63 7.48
CA LEU A 40 -1.24 2.86 7.19
C LEU A 40 0.02 2.58 6.37
N LEU A 41 0.77 1.52 6.68
CA LEU A 41 1.95 1.12 5.91
C LEU A 41 1.59 0.76 4.46
N GLU A 42 0.45 0.11 4.24
CA GLU A 42 -0.06 -0.23 2.90
C GLU A 42 -0.40 1.00 2.04
N ARG A 43 -0.57 2.19 2.63
CA ARG A 43 -0.76 3.45 1.88
C ARG A 43 0.56 3.99 1.31
N ILE A 44 1.69 3.69 1.94
CA ILE A 44 3.02 4.21 1.54
C ILE A 44 3.36 3.84 0.09
N PRO A 45 3.19 2.60 -0.39
CA PRO A 45 3.42 2.25 -1.79
C PRO A 45 2.67 3.12 -2.80
N TYR A 46 1.41 3.48 -2.51
CA TYR A 46 0.61 4.33 -3.39
C TYR A 46 1.06 5.79 -3.36
N ILE A 47 1.49 6.30 -2.21
CA ILE A 47 2.05 7.66 -2.11
C ILE A 47 3.38 7.73 -2.88
N LEU A 48 4.26 6.74 -2.68
CA LEU A 48 5.53 6.65 -3.41
C LEU A 48 5.31 6.53 -4.92
N SER A 49 4.33 5.74 -5.36
CA SER A 49 4.04 5.56 -6.79
C SER A 49 3.63 6.90 -7.43
N ILE A 50 2.79 7.69 -6.77
CA ILE A 50 2.35 9.01 -7.26
C ILE A 50 3.55 9.94 -7.44
N VAL A 51 4.40 10.05 -6.41
CA VAL A 51 5.60 10.92 -6.45
C VAL A 51 6.52 10.51 -7.60
N ILE A 52 6.80 9.22 -7.74
CA ILE A 52 7.69 8.68 -8.78
C ILE A 52 7.12 8.91 -10.18
N ILE A 53 5.81 8.74 -10.37
CA ILE A 53 5.16 8.99 -11.67
C ILE A 53 5.21 10.48 -12.02
N ILE A 54 4.95 11.39 -11.07
CA ILE A 54 5.04 12.84 -11.31
C ILE A 54 6.45 13.24 -11.74
N ILE A 55 7.49 12.75 -11.05
CA ILE A 55 8.89 13.00 -11.41
C ILE A 55 9.17 12.46 -12.83
N SER A 56 8.68 11.27 -13.16
CA SER A 56 8.84 10.67 -14.50
C SER A 56 8.17 11.48 -15.62
N LEU A 57 7.06 12.15 -15.33
CA LEU A 57 6.37 13.02 -16.29
C LEU A 57 7.19 14.27 -16.62
N ILE A 58 7.92 14.82 -15.64
CA ILE A 58 8.85 15.95 -15.81
C ILE A 58 10.08 15.47 -16.60
N PHE A 59 10.68 14.35 -16.20
CA PHE A 59 11.92 13.83 -16.78
C PHE A 59 11.67 12.66 -17.75
N LYS A 60 11.35 12.98 -19.01
CA LYS A 60 11.01 11.98 -20.05
C LYS A 60 12.04 10.86 -20.27
N LYS A 61 13.33 11.08 -19.93
CA LYS A 61 14.40 10.08 -20.06
C LYS A 61 14.32 8.97 -18.99
N LEU A 62 13.64 9.21 -17.87
CA LEU A 62 13.60 8.26 -16.74
C LEU A 62 12.50 7.19 -16.87
N LYS A 63 11.64 7.24 -17.90
CA LYS A 63 10.47 6.37 -18.02
C LYS A 63 10.76 4.88 -17.89
N LYS A 64 11.87 4.37 -18.46
CA LYS A 64 12.24 2.94 -18.33
C LYS A 64 12.54 2.58 -16.87
N ILE A 65 13.32 3.42 -16.19
CA ILE A 65 13.69 3.26 -14.78
C ILE A 65 12.44 3.37 -13.89
N THR A 66 11.49 4.25 -14.23
CA THR A 66 10.23 4.40 -13.50
C THR A 66 9.43 3.10 -13.45
N PHE A 67 9.33 2.35 -14.56
CA PHE A 67 8.56 1.09 -14.58
C PHE A 67 9.18 0.01 -13.68
N ILE A 68 10.50 -0.11 -13.63
CA ILE A 68 11.15 -1.10 -12.77
C ILE A 68 11.02 -0.72 -11.29
N ILE A 69 11.17 0.57 -10.95
CA ILE A 69 10.97 1.04 -9.58
C ILE A 69 9.53 0.81 -9.13
N LEU A 70 8.54 1.16 -9.97
CA LEU A 70 7.13 0.91 -9.67
C LEU A 70 6.84 -0.58 -9.48
N GLY A 71 7.42 -1.44 -10.32
CA GLY A 71 7.26 -2.89 -10.19
C GLY A 71 7.76 -3.42 -8.84
N ILE A 72 8.93 -2.94 -8.39
CA ILE A 72 9.51 -3.30 -7.08
C ILE A 72 8.62 -2.79 -5.94
N ILE A 73 8.17 -1.54 -5.99
CA ILE A 73 7.30 -0.94 -4.95
C ILE A 73 6.01 -1.74 -4.80
N PHE A 74 5.32 -2.03 -5.91
CA PHE A 74 4.07 -2.78 -5.87
C PHE A 74 4.27 -4.27 -5.55
N PHE A 75 5.43 -4.84 -5.87
CA PHE A 75 5.79 -6.19 -5.44
C PHE A 75 5.94 -6.25 -3.91
N LEU A 76 6.67 -5.32 -3.31
CA LEU A 76 6.79 -5.20 -1.86
C LEU A 76 5.43 -4.93 -1.20
N ALA A 77 4.60 -4.08 -1.81
CA ALA A 77 3.22 -3.83 -1.34
C ALA A 77 2.38 -5.11 -1.33
N THR A 78 2.55 -5.97 -2.34
CA THR A 78 1.87 -7.27 -2.41
C THR A 78 2.31 -8.19 -1.30
N LEU A 79 3.62 -8.30 -1.03
CA LEU A 79 4.13 -9.09 0.08
C LEU A 79 3.61 -8.59 1.43
N LEU A 80 3.57 -7.26 1.62
CA LEU A 80 3.02 -6.64 2.83
C LEU A 80 1.53 -6.95 2.99
N SER A 81 0.76 -6.87 1.91
CA SER A 81 -0.69 -7.15 1.94
C SER A 81 -0.98 -8.62 2.17
N ILE A 82 -0.20 -9.55 1.58
CA ILE A 82 -0.29 -10.99 1.86
C ILE A 82 -0.01 -11.26 3.34
N TYR A 83 1.00 -10.60 3.89
CA TYR A 83 1.34 -10.72 5.31
C TYR A 83 0.18 -10.25 6.20
N HIS A 84 -0.44 -9.12 5.86
CA HIS A 84 -1.60 -8.59 6.56
C HIS A 84 -2.80 -9.54 6.51
N VAL A 85 -3.13 -10.07 5.33
CA VAL A 85 -4.19 -11.09 5.16
C VAL A 85 -3.87 -12.36 5.96
N GLY A 86 -2.60 -12.75 6.04
CA GLY A 86 -2.17 -13.87 6.87
C GLY A 86 -2.41 -13.65 8.36
N ILE A 87 -2.25 -12.41 8.86
CA ILE A 87 -2.62 -12.04 10.24
C ILE A 87 -4.14 -12.08 10.42
N GLU A 88 -4.90 -11.50 9.48
CA GLU A 88 -6.37 -11.50 9.53
C GLU A 88 -6.96 -12.92 9.56
N GLN A 89 -6.35 -13.86 8.82
CA GLN A 89 -6.76 -15.26 8.78
C GLN A 89 -6.21 -16.09 9.95
N GLY A 90 -5.37 -15.51 10.81
CA GLY A 90 -4.77 -16.19 11.96
C GLY A 90 -3.66 -17.18 11.62
N PHE A 91 -3.08 -17.10 10.42
CA PHE A 91 -1.88 -17.87 10.05
C PHE A 91 -0.63 -17.35 10.76
N PHE A 92 -0.60 -16.05 11.08
CA PHE A 92 0.48 -15.41 11.81
C PHE A 92 -0.07 -14.70 13.05
N ASP A 93 0.72 -14.72 14.13
CA ASP A 93 0.47 -13.87 15.28
C ASP A 93 0.71 -12.40 14.93
N GLU A 94 0.07 -11.50 15.69
CA GLU A 94 0.30 -10.06 15.53
C GLU A 94 1.78 -9.76 15.73
N SER A 95 2.47 -9.27 14.69
CA SER A 95 3.87 -8.90 14.83
C SER A 95 4.03 -7.64 15.64
N SER A 96 5.24 -7.45 16.14
CA SER A 96 5.72 -6.20 16.70
C SER A 96 5.45 -4.99 15.78
N ILE A 97 5.26 -5.17 14.47
CA ILE A 97 4.90 -4.08 13.54
C ILE A 97 3.51 -3.52 13.83
N CYS A 98 2.56 -4.33 14.30
CA CYS A 98 1.28 -3.83 14.80
C CYS A 98 1.44 -3.19 16.19
N GLU A 99 2.41 -3.64 16.98
CA GLU A 99 2.75 -3.08 18.31
C GLU A 99 3.71 -1.86 18.27
N ILE A 100 4.31 -1.53 17.12
CA ILE A 100 5.51 -0.65 16.99
C ILE A 100 5.27 0.81 17.42
N THR A 101 4.04 1.17 17.79
CA THR A 101 3.83 2.42 18.55
C THR A 101 4.39 2.37 19.98
N SER A 102 4.84 1.21 20.46
CA SER A 102 5.52 1.02 21.76
C SER A 102 7.05 1.03 21.69
N GLY A 103 7.63 1.64 20.66
CA GLY A 103 9.09 1.79 20.49
C GLY A 103 9.73 2.96 21.24
N LEU A 104 9.09 3.51 22.28
CA LEU A 104 9.69 4.52 23.15
C LEU A 104 10.10 3.85 24.46
N ASN A 105 11.41 3.95 24.77
CA ASN A 105 12.04 3.47 25.99
C ASN A 105 11.10 3.55 27.20
N ILE A 106 10.62 2.38 27.63
CA ILE A 106 9.66 2.20 28.72
C ILE A 106 10.38 2.55 30.02
N ILE A 107 10.29 3.83 30.41
CA ILE A 107 10.72 4.30 31.74
C ILE A 107 9.53 4.86 32.52
N ASP A 108 8.43 5.26 31.85
CA ASP A 108 7.33 5.99 32.49
C ASP A 108 5.96 5.28 32.41
N LYS A 109 5.39 4.96 33.58
CA LYS A 109 4.08 4.29 33.71
C LYS A 109 2.90 5.17 33.28
N GLU A 110 3.05 6.48 33.32
CA GLU A 110 2.03 7.44 32.86
C GLU A 110 1.89 7.46 31.34
N LEU A 111 2.99 7.22 30.60
CA LEU A 111 2.95 7.12 29.15
C LEU A 111 2.30 5.80 28.70
N LEU A 112 2.51 4.71 29.43
CA LEU A 112 1.81 3.44 29.18
C LEU A 112 0.29 3.57 29.32
N LEU A 113 -0.21 4.31 30.31
CA LEU A 113 -1.65 4.55 30.47
C LEU A 113 -2.24 5.38 29.33
N LYS A 114 -1.50 6.38 28.84
CA LYS A 114 -1.91 7.18 27.66
C LYS A 114 -1.83 6.40 26.35
N GLU A 115 -0.89 5.48 26.20
CA GLU A 115 -0.79 4.58 25.04
C GLU A 115 -1.91 3.52 25.07
N LEU A 116 -2.29 3.03 26.26
CA LEU A 116 -3.45 2.15 26.46
C LEU A 116 -4.78 2.86 26.18
N GLU A 117 -4.90 4.16 26.49
CA GLU A 117 -6.03 5.00 26.06
C GLU A 117 -6.04 5.24 24.55
N LYS A 118 -4.86 5.23 23.92
CA LYS A 118 -4.68 5.38 22.48
C LYS A 118 -4.89 4.04 21.79
N ASN A 119 -6.12 3.53 21.85
CA ASN A 119 -6.64 2.30 21.23
C ASN A 119 -5.82 1.87 20.00
N THR A 120 -4.78 1.05 20.20
CA THR A 120 -4.08 0.41 19.10
C THR A 120 -5.02 -0.65 18.54
N ILE A 121 -5.66 -0.33 17.42
CA ILE A 121 -6.58 -1.25 16.77
C ILE A 121 -5.78 -2.43 16.26
N SER A 122 -6.13 -3.61 16.77
CA SER A 122 -5.54 -4.88 16.35
C SER A 122 -5.67 -5.05 14.83
N CYS A 123 -4.55 -5.39 14.20
CA CYS A 123 -4.48 -5.70 12.76
C CYS A 123 -5.15 -7.05 12.41
N LYS A 124 -5.54 -7.84 13.41
CA LYS A 124 -6.23 -9.12 13.24
C LYS A 124 -7.74 -8.95 13.06
N ASN A 125 -8.30 -7.92 13.67
CA ASN A 125 -9.75 -7.69 13.64
C ASN A 125 -10.13 -6.94 12.37
N VAL A 126 -10.76 -7.65 11.43
CA VAL A 126 -11.28 -7.05 10.20
C VAL A 126 -12.50 -6.20 10.53
N THR A 127 -12.32 -4.88 10.54
CA THR A 127 -13.39 -3.92 10.89
C THR A 127 -14.29 -3.57 9.71
N PHE A 128 -13.80 -3.73 8.47
CA PHE A 128 -14.50 -3.37 7.25
C PHE A 128 -14.23 -4.38 6.14
N THR A 129 -15.29 -4.83 5.47
CA THR A 129 -15.22 -5.77 4.34
C THR A 129 -16.03 -5.24 3.16
N ILE A 130 -15.54 -5.51 1.95
CA ILE A 130 -16.23 -5.21 0.69
C ILE A 130 -16.44 -6.55 -0.01
N LEU A 131 -17.69 -6.91 -0.32
CA LEU A 131 -18.03 -8.19 -0.97
C LEU A 131 -17.45 -9.41 -0.21
N SER A 132 -17.47 -9.35 1.13
CA SER A 132 -16.89 -10.36 2.04
C SER A 132 -15.35 -10.47 2.03
N PHE A 133 -14.65 -9.63 1.27
CA PHE A 133 -13.19 -9.54 1.30
C PHE A 133 -12.72 -8.39 2.17
N SER A 134 -11.61 -8.59 2.88
CA SER A 134 -10.94 -7.51 3.61
C SER A 134 -10.30 -6.53 2.63
N LEU A 135 -10.09 -5.29 3.10
CA LEU A 135 -9.34 -4.30 2.32
C LEU A 135 -7.93 -4.78 1.99
N ALA A 136 -7.27 -5.48 2.91
CA ALA A 136 -5.95 -6.08 2.70
C ALA A 136 -5.96 -7.12 1.57
N THR A 137 -7.02 -7.93 1.47
CA THR A 137 -7.19 -8.91 0.39
C THR A 137 -7.34 -8.21 -0.95
N ILE A 138 -8.19 -7.19 -1.03
CA ILE A 138 -8.38 -6.40 -2.26
C ILE A 138 -7.07 -5.73 -2.65
N ASN A 139 -6.36 -5.14 -1.68
CA ASN A 139 -5.07 -4.49 -1.90
C ASN A 139 -4.04 -5.48 -2.46
N THR A 140 -3.98 -6.71 -1.93
CA THR A 140 -3.11 -7.78 -2.43
C THR A 140 -3.31 -8.05 -3.92
N PHE A 141 -4.56 -8.24 -4.36
CA PHE A 141 -4.85 -8.51 -5.78
C PHE A 141 -4.48 -7.32 -6.66
N VAL A 142 -4.85 -6.11 -6.22
CA VAL A 142 -4.59 -4.87 -6.94
C VAL A 142 -3.09 -4.62 -7.11
N SER A 143 -2.33 -4.69 -6.02
CA SER A 143 -0.88 -4.45 -6.04
C SER A 143 -0.16 -5.49 -6.89
N LEU A 144 -0.60 -6.75 -6.84
CA LEU A 144 -0.05 -7.84 -7.65
C LEU A 144 -0.26 -7.59 -9.13
N ILE A 145 -1.48 -7.22 -9.53
CA ILE A 145 -1.82 -6.89 -10.93
C ILE A 145 -0.96 -5.73 -11.44
N ILE A 146 -0.82 -4.65 -10.65
CA ILE A 146 0.00 -3.49 -11.03
C ILE A 146 1.48 -3.89 -11.15
N SER A 147 1.99 -4.70 -10.23
CA SER A 147 3.37 -5.22 -10.28
C SER A 147 3.62 -6.03 -11.56
N LEU A 148 2.73 -6.96 -11.91
CA LEU A 148 2.84 -7.76 -13.13
C LEU A 148 2.81 -6.89 -14.40
N ILE A 149 1.87 -5.94 -14.47
CA ILE A 149 1.75 -5.02 -15.63
C ILE A 149 3.03 -4.19 -15.80
N THR A 150 3.58 -3.65 -14.72
CA THR A 150 4.78 -2.80 -14.77
C THR A 150 6.03 -3.57 -15.15
N ILE A 151 6.21 -4.79 -14.62
CA ILE A 151 7.31 -5.71 -15.00
C ILE A 151 7.19 -6.13 -16.46
N TRP A 152 5.99 -6.51 -16.92
CA TRP A 152 5.75 -6.89 -18.31
C TRP A 152 6.08 -5.75 -19.28
N ILE A 153 5.71 -4.52 -18.95
CA ILE A 153 6.06 -3.34 -19.74
C ILE A 153 7.57 -3.10 -19.75
N PHE A 154 8.24 -3.28 -18.62
CA PHE A 154 9.70 -3.18 -18.54
C PHE A 154 10.39 -4.19 -19.47
N TYR A 155 9.93 -5.44 -19.50
CA TYR A 155 10.45 -6.46 -20.41
C TYR A 155 10.26 -6.07 -21.89
N ILE A 156 9.12 -5.48 -22.24
CA ILE A 156 8.87 -4.93 -23.59
C ILE A 156 9.83 -3.75 -23.92
N TYR A 157 10.28 -2.99 -22.91
CA TYR A 157 11.26 -1.91 -23.10
C TYR A 157 12.70 -2.41 -23.26
N GLU A 158 13.03 -3.61 -22.78
CA GLU A 158 14.36 -4.19 -22.95
C GLU A 158 14.51 -4.89 -24.29
N LYS A 159 13.46 -5.55 -24.77
CA LYS A 159 13.47 -6.30 -26.04
C LYS A 159 13.40 -5.42 -27.30
N LYS A 160 13.41 -4.09 -27.15
CA LYS A 160 13.21 -3.11 -28.22
C LYS A 160 14.37 -2.13 -28.27
#